data_AF-A0A090RFV5-F1
#
_entry.id   AF-A0A090RFV5-F1
#
_cell.length_a   1.000
_cell.length_b   1.000
_cell.length_c   1.000
_cell.angle_alpha   90.00
_cell.angle_beta   90.00
_cell.angle_gamma   90.00
#
_symmetry.space_group_name_H-M   'P 1'
#
loop_
_entity.id
_entity.type
_entity.pdbx_description
1 polymer ?
#
loop_
_entity_poly.entity_id
_entity_poly.type
_entity_poly.pdbx_seq_one_letter_code
_entity_poly.pdbx_strand_id
1 'polypeptide(L)'
;MLAFFGRSILLGIVTAIALLVIFPDLRTQMFDSPKDLVAPVEYSQTQLSFNYAVRRASPAVVNIYNRRYNADDRLQLSTQGLLWRDHE
;
A
#
# COMPACT_ATOMS: atom_id res chain seq x y z
N MET A 1 10.88 -36.70 37.93
CA MET A 1 10.21 -35.94 36.84
C MET A 1 11.21 -35.38 35.82
N LEU A 2 12.30 -34.73 36.24
CA LEU A 2 13.33 -34.16 35.34
C LEU A 2 13.99 -35.19 34.38
N ALA A 3 14.20 -36.43 34.84
CA ALA A 3 14.75 -37.51 34.01
C ALA A 3 13.84 -37.94 32.85
N PHE A 4 12.51 -37.76 32.97
CA PHE A 4 11.57 -38.05 31.89
C PHE A 4 11.68 -37.01 30.78
N PHE A 5 11.84 -35.73 31.14
CA PHE A 5 12.09 -34.67 30.17
C PHE A 5 13.43 -34.87 29.46
N GLY A 6 14.47 -35.32 30.17
CA GLY A 6 15.79 -35.58 29.58
C GLY A 6 15.75 -36.60 28.43
N ARG A 7 15.02 -37.71 28.58
CA ARG A 7 14.88 -38.73 27.51
C ARG A 7 14.15 -38.20 26.28
N SER A 8 13.08 -37.42 26.49
CA SER A 8 12.30 -36.82 25.41
C SER A 8 13.10 -35.77 24.64
N ILE A 9 13.78 -34.88 25.36
CA ILE A 9 14.66 -33.86 24.78
C ILE A 9 15.81 -34.52 23.99
N LEU A 10 16.42 -35.56 24.54
CA LEU A 10 17.50 -36.28 23.88
C LEU A 10 17.04 -36.91 22.56
N LEU A 11 15.88 -37.57 22.55
CA LEU A 11 15.29 -38.10 21.31
C LEU A 11 15.00 -37.00 20.28
N GLY A 12 14.46 -35.86 20.73
CA GLY A 12 14.23 -34.70 19.86
C GLY A 12 15.52 -34.16 19.24
N ILE A 13 16.59 -34.02 20.02
CA ILE A 13 17.89 -33.54 19.56
C ILE A 13 18.49 -34.51 18.54
N VAL A 14 18.49 -35.82 18.85
CA VAL A 14 19.01 -36.85 17.94
C VAL A 14 18.26 -36.81 16.61
N THR A 15 16.94 -36.68 16.65
CA THR A 15 16.09 -36.61 15.46
C THR A 15 16.37 -35.35 14.64
N ALA A 16 16.51 -34.19 15.29
CA ALA A 16 16.85 -32.94 14.61
C ALA A 16 18.21 -33.00 13.91
N ILE A 17 19.22 -33.57 14.58
CA ILE A 17 20.56 -33.77 13.99
C ILE A 17 20.47 -34.69 12.77
N ALA A 18 19.75 -35.81 12.87
CA ALA A 18 19.58 -36.73 11.75
C ALA A 18 18.92 -36.06 10.53
N LEU A 19 17.87 -35.27 10.75
CA LEU A 19 17.19 -34.53 9.67
C LEU A 19 18.11 -33.51 9.01
N LEU A 20 18.91 -32.77 9.79
CA LEU A 20 19.87 -31.81 9.23
C LEU A 20 21.01 -32.50 8.46
N VAL A 21 21.36 -33.75 8.77
CA VAL A 21 22.34 -34.54 7.99
C VAL A 21 21.75 -35.03 6.68
N ILE A 22 20.52 -35.54 6.72
CA ILE A 22 19.84 -36.10 5.54
C ILE A 22 19.43 -35.00 4.56
N PHE A 23 18.95 -33.85 5.07
CA PHE A 23 18.46 -32.73 4.28
C PHE A 23 19.36 -31.50 4.42
N PRO A 24 20.41 -31.36 3.58
CA PRO A 24 21.34 -30.22 3.67
C PRO A 24 20.68 -28.87 3.37
N ASP A 25 19.57 -28.84 2.62
CA ASP A 25 18.79 -27.63 2.34
C ASP A 25 18.15 -27.01 3.58
N LEU A 26 17.88 -27.79 4.64
CA LEU A 26 17.39 -27.23 5.89
C LEU A 26 18.47 -26.40 6.60
N ARG A 27 19.76 -26.63 6.32
CA ARG A 27 20.86 -25.86 6.92
C ARG A 27 20.98 -24.47 6.29
N THR A 28 20.78 -24.36 4.97
CA THR A 28 20.96 -23.11 4.23
C THR A 28 19.84 -22.12 4.53
N GLN A 29 18.60 -22.59 4.60
CA GLN A 29 17.41 -21.77 4.91
C GLN A 29 17.37 -21.24 6.36
N MET A 30 18.20 -21.77 7.27
CA MET A 30 18.30 -21.27 8.65
C MET A 30 19.21 -20.04 8.79
N PHE A 31 20.19 -19.88 7.90
CA PHE A 31 21.16 -18.77 7.94
C PHE A 31 20.88 -17.69 6.90
N ASP A 32 20.15 -18.02 5.84
CA ASP A 32 19.45 -17.00 5.07
C ASP A 32 18.29 -16.52 5.94
N SER A 33 18.52 -15.39 6.64
CA SER A 33 17.43 -14.50 7.08
C SER A 33 16.39 -14.48 5.97
N PRO A 34 15.08 -14.57 6.26
CA PRO A 34 14.03 -14.60 5.24
C PRO A 34 14.04 -13.28 4.48
N LYS A 35 14.94 -13.17 3.50
CA LYS A 35 15.08 -12.03 2.61
C LYS A 35 13.95 -12.04 1.58
N ASP A 36 13.32 -13.21 1.42
CA ASP A 36 12.28 -13.45 0.41
C ASP A 36 10.88 -13.71 0.98
N LEU A 37 10.68 -13.65 2.31
CA LEU A 37 9.30 -13.50 2.85
C LEU A 37 8.91 -12.02 3.03
N VAL A 38 9.87 -11.09 2.92
CA VAL A 38 9.64 -9.64 2.96
C VAL A 38 10.64 -8.91 2.02
N ALA A 39 10.47 -9.05 0.71
CA ALA A 39 11.01 -8.08 -0.25
C ALA A 39 10.11 -8.00 -1.50
N PRO A 40 9.76 -6.81 -2.04
CA PRO A 40 9.84 -5.47 -1.47
C PRO A 40 8.47 -4.78 -1.54
N VAL A 41 7.88 -4.42 -0.40
CA VAL A 41 7.22 -3.12 -0.40
C VAL A 41 8.17 -2.27 0.41
N GLU A 42 9.02 -1.53 -0.30
CA GLU A 42 9.33 -0.18 0.16
C GLU A 42 7.97 0.48 0.40
N TYR A 43 7.42 0.28 1.60
CA TYR A 43 6.74 1.34 2.30
C TYR A 43 7.87 2.28 2.68
N SER A 44 8.52 2.87 1.68
CA SER A 44 9.33 4.06 1.80
C SER A 44 8.34 5.08 2.30
N GLN A 45 8.15 5.09 3.62
CA GLN A 45 7.44 6.08 4.38
C GLN A 45 6.14 6.48 3.69
N THR A 46 5.06 5.75 3.99
CA THR A 46 3.69 6.28 4.07
C THR A 46 3.58 7.64 3.40
N GLN A 47 3.06 7.75 2.17
CA GLN A 47 2.89 9.03 1.49
C GLN A 47 2.16 10.02 2.42
N LEU A 48 2.91 10.76 3.24
CA LEU A 48 2.40 11.77 4.17
C LEU A 48 1.86 12.97 3.37
N SER A 49 2.23 13.03 2.09
CA SER A 49 1.89 14.09 1.18
C SER A 49 1.56 13.54 -0.20
N PHE A 50 0.40 13.95 -0.72
CA PHE A 50 0.00 13.73 -2.11
C PHE A 50 0.61 14.75 -3.08
N ASN A 51 1.61 15.53 -2.65
CA ASN A 51 2.24 16.58 -3.46
C ASN A 51 2.69 16.09 -4.84
N TYR A 52 3.23 14.87 -4.93
CA TYR A 52 3.65 14.28 -6.20
C TYR A 52 2.48 14.15 -7.20
N ALA A 53 1.37 13.56 -6.75
CA ALA A 53 0.18 13.38 -7.58
C ALA A 53 -0.47 14.73 -7.92
N VAL A 54 -0.61 15.62 -6.92
CA VAL A 54 -1.22 16.94 -7.10
C VAL A 54 -0.41 17.80 -8.07
N ARG A 55 0.92 17.84 -7.95
CA ARG A 55 1.78 18.63 -8.85
C ARG A 55 1.69 18.17 -10.31
N ARG A 56 1.45 16.88 -10.54
CA ARG A 56 1.34 16.30 -11.88
C ARG A 56 -0.07 16.42 -12.46
N ALA A 57 -1.10 16.35 -11.61
CA ALA A 57 -2.50 16.45 -12.03
C ALA A 57 -3.00 17.90 -12.13
N SER A 58 -2.48 18.82 -11.29
CA SER A 58 -2.98 20.20 -11.20
C SER A 58 -2.95 20.99 -12.51
N PRO A 59 -1.95 20.86 -13.42
CA PRO A 59 -1.95 21.62 -14.67
C PRO A 59 -3.10 21.24 -15.61
N ALA A 60 -3.73 20.08 -15.42
CA ALA A 60 -4.86 19.64 -16.23
C ALA A 60 -6.23 20.11 -15.70
N VAL A 61 -6.29 20.69 -14.49
CA VAL A 61 -7.53 21.16 -13.88
C VAL A 61 -7.74 22.63 -14.20
N VAL A 62 -8.80 22.93 -14.94
CA VAL A 62 -9.15 24.30 -15.35
C VAL A 62 -10.44 24.76 -14.68
N ASN A 63 -10.51 26.06 -14.40
CA ASN A 63 -11.70 26.67 -13.87
C ASN A 63 -12.61 27.13 -15.02
N ILE A 64 -13.84 26.61 -15.06
CA ILE A 64 -14.78 26.86 -16.15
C ILE A 64 -15.91 27.76 -15.62
N TYR A 65 -16.12 28.89 -16.30
CA TYR A 65 -17.22 29.80 -16.01
C TYR A 65 -18.19 29.78 -17.19
N ASN A 66 -19.42 29.34 -16.94
CA ASN A 66 -20.48 29.42 -17.93
C ASN A 66 -21.07 30.85 -17.95
N ARG A 67 -21.24 31.41 -19.14
CA ARG A 67 -21.91 32.70 -19.35
C ARG A 67 -23.11 32.43 -20.23
N ARG A 68 -24.32 32.71 -19.72
CA ARG A 68 -25.52 32.71 -20.55
C ARG A 68 -25.82 34.12 -21.01
N TYR A 69 -26.04 34.28 -22.32
CA TYR A 69 -26.52 35.53 -22.89
C TYR A 69 -28.03 35.62 -22.70
N ASN A 70 -28.50 36.65 -22.00
CA ASN A 70 -29.92 36.98 -22.00
C ASN A 70 -30.24 37.70 -23.32
N ALA A 71 -31.22 37.21 -24.07
CA ALA A 71 -31.58 37.74 -25.39
C ALA A 71 -32.07 39.21 -25.32
N ASP A 72 -32.60 39.62 -24.17
CA ASP A 72 -33.13 40.97 -23.95
C ASP A 72 -32.08 41.98 -23.50
N ASP A 73 -30.94 41.54 -22.97
CA ASP A 73 -29.87 42.44 -22.49
C ASP A 73 -28.48 41.86 -22.76
N ARG A 74 -27.99 42.11 -23.98
CA ARG A 74 -26.76 41.52 -24.55
C ARG A 74 -25.47 41.93 -23.80
N LEU A 75 -25.56 42.87 -22.86
CA LEU A 75 -24.43 43.38 -22.09
C LEU A 75 -24.37 42.84 -20.65
N GLN A 76 -25.41 42.15 -20.15
CA GLN A 76 -25.43 41.62 -18.80
C GLN A 76 -24.84 40.20 -18.75
N LEU A 77 -23.65 40.08 -18.15
CA LEU A 77 -23.05 38.79 -17.81
C LEU A 77 -23.55 38.33 -16.44
N SER A 78 -24.59 37.50 -16.41
CA SER A 78 -24.98 36.80 -15.18
C SER A 78 -24.09 35.57 -14.98
N THR A 79 -23.31 35.56 -13.90
CA THR A 79 -22.48 34.41 -13.51
C THR A 79 -23.38 33.37 -12.83
N GLN A 80 -23.88 32.40 -13.60
CA GLN A 80 -24.62 31.27 -13.03
C GLN A 80 -23.60 30.28 -12.47
N GLY A 81 -23.45 30.26 -11.14
CA GLY A 81 -22.76 29.19 -10.44
C GLY A 81 -23.40 27.84 -10.74
N LEU A 82 -22.62 26.77 -10.67
CA LEU A 82 -23.08 25.38 -10.79
C LEU A 82 -23.98 25.02 -9.60
N LEU A 83 -25.16 25.62 -9.55
CA LEU A 83 -26.24 25.24 -8.66
C LEU A 83 -27.25 24.58 -9.58
N TRP A 84 -27.28 23.25 -9.56
CA TRP A 84 -28.39 22.47 -10.09
C TRP A 84 -29.64 22.90 -9.32
N ARG A 85 -30.29 23.96 -9.80
CA ARG A 85 -31.60 24.38 -9.34
C ARG A 85 -32.59 23.82 -10.33
N ASP A 86 -33.06 22.62 -10.02
CA ASP A 86 -34.28 22.09 -10.61
C ASP A 86 -35.39 23.13 -10.37
N HIS A 87 -35.96 23.61 -11.47
CA HIS A 87 -37.13 24.46 -11.47
C HIS A 87 -38.29 23.61 -11.97
N GLU A 88 -39.21 23.32 -11.04
CA GLU A 88 -40.65 23.28 -11.33
C GLU A 88 -41.18 24.73 -11.37
#